data_AF-A0A955G926-F1
#
_entry.id   AF-A0A955G926-F1
#
_cell.length_a   1.000
_cell.length_b   1.000
_cell.length_c   1.000
_cell.angle_alpha   90.00
_cell.angle_beta   90.00
_cell.angle_gamma   90.00
#
_symmetry.space_group_name_H-M   'P 1'
#
loop_
_entity.id
_entity.type
_entity.pdbx_description
1 polymer ?
#
loop_
_entity_poly.entity_id
_entity_poly.type
_entity_poly.pdbx_seq_one_letter_code
_entity_poly.pdbx_strand_id
1 'polypeptide(L)' 'SVGRYYLKRKNPIAAIKRFQNVIDEYQTTSHAEEALYRLVESNMMLGLKDEAEKYAGVLGHNYPGGSWFHNARNLLK' A
#
# COMPACT_ATOMS: atom_id res chain seq x y z
N SER A 1 1.98 -2.10 -19.72
CA SER A 1 0.89 -1.25 -19.21
C SER A 1 0.66 -1.59 -17.75
N VAL A 2 0.26 -0.60 -16.96
CA VAL A 2 -0.21 -0.73 -15.58
C VAL A 2 -1.19 -1.92 -15.42
N GLY A 3 -1.98 -2.22 -16.45
CA GLY A 3 -2.87 -3.38 -16.50
C GLY A 3 -2.22 -4.77 -16.39
N ARG A 4 -0.97 -4.98 -16.83
CA ARG A 4 -0.26 -6.29 -16.66
C ARG A 4 0.25 -6.51 -15.23
N TYR A 5 0.46 -5.44 -14.48
CA TYR A 5 0.91 -5.49 -13.08
C TYR A 5 -0.22 -5.97 -12.15
N TYR A 6 -1.47 -5.60 -12.43
CA TYR A 6 -2.64 -5.93 -11.61
C TYR A 6 -3.21 -7.33 -11.82
N LEU A 7 -2.99 -7.93 -12.99
CA LEU A 7 -3.48 -9.29 -13.30
C LEU A 7 -2.87 -10.39 -12.41
N LYS A 8 -1.73 -10.14 -11.76
CA LYS A 8 -0.94 -11.19 -11.08
C LYS A 8 -1.33 -11.45 -9.62
N ARG A 9 -2.09 -10.56 -8.97
CA ARG A 9 -2.42 -10.66 -7.54
C ARG A 9 -3.81 -11.24 -7.32
N LYS A 10 -3.84 -12.57 -7.15
CA LYS A 10 -5.05 -13.40 -7.13
C LYS A 10 -6.10 -13.11 -6.03
N ASN A 11 -5.97 -12.12 -5.15
CA ASN A 11 -7.07 -11.62 -4.29
C ASN A 11 -6.67 -10.32 -3.54
N PRO A 12 -6.98 -9.11 -4.04
CA PRO A 12 -6.64 -7.86 -3.36
C PRO A 12 -7.39 -7.67 -2.02
N ILE A 13 -8.60 -8.21 -1.87
CA ILE A 13 -9.40 -8.08 -0.63
C ILE A 13 -8.76 -8.85 0.53
N ALA A 14 -8.33 -10.09 0.27
CA ALA A 14 -7.62 -10.88 1.28
C ALA A 14 -6.26 -10.26 1.66
N ALA A 15 -5.59 -9.62 0.69
CA ALA A 15 -4.35 -8.91 0.94
C ALA A 15 -4.55 -7.71 1.89
N ILE A 16 -5.61 -6.90 1.66
CA ILE A 16 -5.93 -5.76 2.51
C ILE A 16 -6.11 -6.19 3.96
N LYS A 17 -6.93 -7.21 4.24
CA LYS A 17 -7.12 -7.72 5.60
C LYS A 17 -5.81 -8.15 6.26
N ARG A 18 -4.93 -8.83 5.52
CA ARG A 18 -3.64 -9.28 6.06
C ARG A 18 -2.71 -8.12 6.39
N PHE A 19 -2.63 -7.12 5.52
CA PHE A 19 -1.75 -5.98 5.75
C PHE A 19 -2.31 -5.01 6.81
N GLN A 20 -3.63 -4.93 6.97
CA GLN A 20 -4.26 -4.25 8.11
C GLN A 20 -3.80 -4.85 9.44
N ASN A 21 -3.85 -6.18 9.58
CA ASN A 21 -3.33 -6.82 10.81
C ASN A 21 -1.85 -6.51 11.06
N VAL A 22 -1.03 -6.42 10.00
CA VAL A 22 0.40 -6.09 10.14
C VAL A 22 0.60 -4.65 10.63
N ILE A 23 -0.16 -3.66 10.13
CA ILE A 23 -0.02 -2.29 10.62
C ILE A 23 -0.57 -2.11 12.04
N ASP A 24 -1.56 -2.91 12.43
CA ASP A 24 -2.13 -2.90 13.78
C ASP A 24 -1.18 -3.53 14.81
N GLU A 25 -0.49 -4.62 14.42
CA GLU A 25 0.46 -5.32 15.29
C GLU A 25 1.85 -4.64 15.36
N TYR A 26 2.28 -3.97 14.28
CA TYR A 26 3.62 -3.39 14.18
C TYR A 26 3.54 -1.88 13.89
N GLN A 27 3.48 -1.06 14.93
CA GLN A 27 3.18 0.37 14.76
C GLN A 27 4.29 1.20 14.07
N THR A 28 5.56 0.78 14.07
CA THR A 28 6.63 1.46 13.29
C THR A 28 7.84 0.54 13.06
N THR A 29 7.75 -0.34 12.06
CA THR A 29 8.88 -1.19 11.62
C THR A 29 9.01 -1.17 10.09
N SER A 30 10.12 -1.68 9.56
CA SER A 30 10.27 -1.89 8.11
C SER A 30 9.16 -2.76 7.51
N HIS A 31 8.59 -3.69 8.29
CA HIS A 31 7.44 -4.49 7.88
C HIS A 31 6.16 -3.66 7.77
N ALA A 32 5.98 -2.68 8.66
CA ALA A 32 4.84 -1.77 8.60
C ALA A 32 4.96 -0.79 7.42
N GLU A 33 6.17 -0.35 7.08
CA GLU A 33 6.41 0.46 5.88
C GLU A 33 5.99 -0.30 4.60
N GLU A 34 6.43 -1.55 4.44
CA GLU A 34 6.01 -2.37 3.29
C GLU A 34 4.50 -2.63 3.32
N ALA A 35 3.92 -2.97 4.47
CA ALA A 35 2.50 -3.26 4.60
C ALA A 35 1.62 -2.07 4.17
N LEU A 36 1.98 -0.85 4.57
CA LEU A 36 1.30 0.37 4.13
C LEU A 36 1.38 0.54 2.60
N TYR A 37 2.53 0.31 1.98
CA TYR A 37 2.63 0.34 0.51
C TYR A 37 1.76 -0.73 -0.15
N ARG A 38 1.72 -1.94 0.41
CA ARG A 38 0.87 -3.02 -0.13
C ARG A 38 -0.63 -2.68 -0.01
N LEU A 39 -1.04 -1.92 1.01
CA LEU A 39 -2.40 -1.40 1.14
C LEU A 39 -2.71 -0.36 0.06
N VAL A 40 -1.79 0.57 -0.24
CA VAL A 40 -1.94 1.51 -1.38
C VAL A 40 -2.14 0.73 -2.68
N GLU A 41 -1.28 -0.26 -2.91
CA GLU A 41 -1.30 -1.09 -4.11
C GLU A 41 -2.57 -1.91 -4.27
N SER A 42 -3.04 -2.55 -3.20
CA SER A 42 -4.27 -3.34 -3.22
C SER A 42 -5.53 -2.48 -3.38
N ASN A 43 -5.56 -1.27 -2.82
CA ASN A 43 -6.68 -0.36 -3.03
C ASN A 43 -6.70 0.21 -4.46
N MET A 44 -5.53 0.52 -5.04
CA MET A 44 -5.42 0.90 -6.45
C MET A 44 -5.90 -0.22 -7.39
N MET A 45 -5.60 -1.48 -7.07
CA MET A 45 -6.10 -2.65 -7.83
C MET A 45 -7.63 -2.75 -7.82
N LEU A 46 -8.28 -2.31 -6.74
CA LEU A 46 -9.74 -2.30 -6.59
C LEU A 46 -10.39 -1.04 -7.18
N GLY A 47 -9.60 -0.07 -7.67
CA GLY A 47 -10.11 1.23 -8.11
C GLY A 47 -10.48 2.18 -6.96
N LEU A 48 -10.11 1.84 -5.72
CA LEU A 48 -10.40 2.63 -4.51
C LEU A 48 -9.31 3.69 -4.30
N LYS A 49 -9.26 4.68 -5.20
CA LYS A 49 -8.19 5.69 -5.23
C LYS A 49 -8.10 6.49 -3.93
N ASP A 50 -9.22 6.94 -3.39
CA ASP A 50 -9.26 7.73 -2.14
C ASP A 50 -8.67 6.95 -0.96
N GLU A 51 -8.94 5.65 -0.91
CA GLU A 51 -8.43 4.78 0.15
C GLU A 51 -6.92 4.53 -0.01
N ALA A 52 -6.46 4.37 -1.25
CA ALA A 52 -5.03 4.29 -1.56
C ALA A 52 -4.29 5.59 -1.15
N GLU A 53 -4.87 6.76 -1.41
CA GLU A 53 -4.28 8.05 -1.03
C GLU A 53 -4.18 8.22 0.50
N LYS A 54 -5.18 7.76 1.27
CA LYS A 54 -5.10 7.76 2.74
C LYS A 54 -3.92 6.94 3.25
N TYR A 55 -3.77 5.69 2.80
CA TYR A 55 -2.65 4.84 3.21
C TYR A 55 -1.30 5.41 2.76
N ALA A 56 -1.23 6.05 1.59
CA ALA A 56 -0.02 6.74 1.14
C ALA A 56 0.31 7.97 1.99
N GLY A 57 -0.70 8.68 2.50
CA GLY A 57 -0.53 9.78 3.46
C GLY A 57 0.07 9.30 4.77
N VAL A 58 -0.45 8.19 5.33
CA VAL A 58 0.11 7.56 6.54
C VAL A 58 1.55 7.07 6.29
N LEU A 59 1.80 6.42 5.14
CA LEU A 59 3.12 5.98 4.74
C LEU A 59 4.11 7.15 4.63
N GLY A 60 3.71 8.26 4.01
CA GLY A 60 4.54 9.45 3.88
C GLY A 60 4.78 10.18 5.19
N HIS A 61 3.80 10.16 6.10
CA HIS A 61 3.96 10.75 7.44
C HIS A 61 4.96 9.96 8.29
N ASN A 62 4.86 8.63 8.29
CA ASN A 62 5.68 7.76 9.12
C ASN A 62 7.05 7.44 8.50
N TYR A 63 7.14 7.40 7.16
CA TYR A 63 8.33 6.97 6.41
C TYR A 63 8.65 7.90 5.22
N PRO A 64 8.86 9.21 5.44
CA PRO A 64 9.01 10.20 4.36
C PRO A 64 10.22 9.95 3.43
N GLY A 65 11.27 9.30 3.92
CA GLY A 65 12.46 8.93 3.13
C GLY A 65 12.46 7.48 2.64
N GLY A 66 11.41 6.72 2.96
CA GLY A 66 11.33 5.29 2.73
C GLY A 66 11.22 4.92 1.24
N SER A 67 11.85 3.82 0.83
CA SER A 67 11.80 3.37 -0.58
C SER A 67 10.36 3.02 -1.00
N TRP A 68 9.56 2.52 -0.06
CA TRP A 68 8.16 2.19 -0.29
C TRP A 68 7.29 3.43 -0.48
N PHE A 69 7.59 4.53 0.20
CA PHE A 69 6.90 5.80 -0.03
C PHE A 69 7.14 6.34 -1.44
N HIS A 70 8.38 6.27 -1.94
CA HIS A 70 8.70 6.66 -3.31
C HIS A 70 7.92 5.82 -4.33
N ASN A 71 7.82 4.51 -4.08
CA ASN A 71 7.03 3.60 -4.92
C ASN A 71 5.52 3.94 -4.87
N ALA A 72 4.97 4.24 -3.69
CA ALA A 72 3.58 4.65 -3.53
C ALA A 72 3.27 5.91 -4.35
N ARG A 73 4.14 6.92 -4.29
CA ARG A 73 3.94 8.15 -5.09
C ARG A 73 4.00 7.88 -6.59
N ASN A 74 4.90 6.99 -7.03
CA ASN A 74 4.97 6.63 -8.45
C ASN A 74 3.75 5.83 -8.92
N LEU A 75 3.10 5.09 -8.01
CA LEU A 75 1.87 4.36 -8.29
C LEU A 75 0.63 5.26 -8.39
N LEU A 76 0.59 6.35 -7.61
CA LEU A 76 -0.53 7.29 -7.56
C LEU A 76 -0.51 8.36 -8.66
N LYS A 77 0.62 8.52 -9.35
CA LYS A 77 0.76 9.37 -10.54
C LYS A 77 0.10 8.75 -11.77
#